data_AF-A0A142XMF5-F1
#
_entry.id   AF-A0A142XMF5-F1
#
_cell.length_a   1.000
_cell.length_b   1.000
_cell.length_c   1.000
_cell.angle_alpha   90.00
_cell.angle_beta   90.00
_cell.angle_gamma   90.00
#
_symmetry.space_group_name_H-M   'P 1'
#
loop_
_entity.id
_entity.type
_entity.pdbx_description
1 polymer ?
#
loop_
_entity_poly.entity_id
_entity_poly.type
_entity_poly.pdbx_seq_one_letter_code
_entity_poly.pdbx_strand_id
1 'polypeptide(L)'
;MTRSTASNSSNQPTIEALMMRFLASRSDAGSSAVESGESEVEPHEVAAGFRVDPRAAWHDANYTGVNGSPPAAQLPTEWALLVGQPSSAFALPMAAGHFPQRVKDLQPLLTKFNPAELRPTGTQGALPAFAGMRTWIAKNGKTSPLVAAGLARTLGDFDTAAKLLDGTTGAENEKAALLWQRGKCAEALAAWDAMPESAAVQFNRGMARLFLGQIADARPLLQKAVDAIPETSGWHTLARLYLAVAEIHG
;
A
#
# COMPACT_ATOMS: atom_id res chain seq x y z
N MET A 1 -51.53 66.25 6.28
CA MET A 1 -52.01 64.85 6.34
C MET A 1 -51.18 64.06 5.33
N THR A 2 -50.05 63.49 5.78
CA THR A 2 -49.81 62.04 6.03
C THR A 2 -49.28 61.27 4.81
N ARG A 3 -48.00 60.86 4.90
CA ARG A 3 -47.31 59.84 4.07
C ARG A 3 -48.11 58.53 4.01
N SER A 4 -47.94 57.77 2.91
CA SER A 4 -47.49 56.38 3.05
C SER A 4 -46.88 55.83 1.75
N THR A 5 -45.58 55.62 1.78
CA THR A 5 -44.82 54.71 0.91
C THR A 5 -44.82 53.33 1.57
N ALA A 6 -45.22 52.28 0.85
CA ALA A 6 -44.89 50.91 1.25
C ALA A 6 -44.69 50.04 0.00
N SER A 7 -43.43 49.71 -0.25
CA SER A 7 -42.96 48.69 -1.20
C SER A 7 -43.28 47.29 -0.65
N ASN A 8 -44.00 46.47 -1.43
CA ASN A 8 -44.23 45.06 -1.12
C ASN A 8 -42.97 44.23 -1.40
N SER A 9 -42.36 43.70 -0.34
CA SER A 9 -41.29 42.70 -0.40
C SER A 9 -41.67 41.49 0.43
N SER A 10 -42.08 40.36 -0.19
CA SER A 10 -42.06 39.03 0.47
C SER A 10 -42.49 37.86 -0.45
N ASN A 11 -41.83 37.65 -1.60
CA ASN A 11 -42.01 36.40 -2.37
C ASN A 11 -40.72 35.56 -2.45
N GLN A 12 -39.78 35.77 -1.53
CA GLN A 12 -38.56 34.98 -1.50
C GLN A 12 -38.82 33.69 -0.69
N PRO A 13 -38.71 32.50 -1.29
CA PRO A 13 -38.91 31.26 -0.57
C PRO A 13 -37.89 31.12 0.55
N THR A 14 -38.33 30.57 1.68
CA THR A 14 -37.46 30.35 2.83
C THR A 14 -36.38 29.31 2.50
N ILE A 15 -35.25 29.40 3.20
CA ILE A 15 -34.15 28.42 3.08
C ILE A 15 -34.65 26.99 3.35
N GLU A 16 -35.58 26.82 4.29
CA GLU A 16 -36.19 25.53 4.60
C GLU A 16 -36.99 24.97 3.41
N ALA A 17 -37.75 25.81 2.72
CA ALA A 17 -38.47 25.41 1.51
C ALA A 17 -37.50 25.01 0.37
N LEU A 18 -36.36 25.71 0.26
CA LEU A 18 -35.31 25.38 -0.70
C LEU A 18 -34.61 24.05 -0.34
N MET A 19 -34.31 23.81 0.94
CA MET A 19 -33.69 22.57 1.41
C MET A 19 -34.61 21.36 1.24
N MET A 20 -35.90 21.50 1.58
CA MET A 20 -36.88 20.42 1.39
C MET A 20 -37.03 20.05 -0.08
N ARG A 21 -37.04 21.05 -0.97
CA ARG A 21 -37.14 20.82 -2.41
C ARG A 21 -35.87 20.17 -2.99
N PHE A 22 -34.69 20.56 -2.49
CA PHE A 22 -33.42 19.94 -2.87
C PHE A 22 -33.35 18.46 -2.44
N LEU A 23 -33.72 18.16 -1.20
CA LEU A 23 -33.72 16.78 -0.69
C LEU A 23 -34.74 15.90 -1.42
N ALA A 24 -35.93 16.42 -1.73
CA ALA A 24 -36.91 15.71 -2.55
C ALA A 24 -36.37 15.41 -3.96
N SER A 25 -35.73 16.38 -4.61
CA SER A 25 -35.15 16.19 -5.95
C SER A 25 -34.02 15.14 -6.00
N ARG A 26 -33.23 14.99 -4.92
CA ARG A 26 -32.20 13.95 -4.83
C ARG A 26 -32.76 12.55 -4.57
N SER A 27 -33.89 12.45 -3.87
CA SER A 27 -34.52 11.15 -3.61
C SER A 27 -35.12 10.55 -4.90
N ASP A 28 -35.54 11.39 -5.85
CA ASP A 28 -36.08 10.94 -7.15
C ASP A 28 -34.98 10.69 -8.21
N ALA A 29 -33.83 11.38 -8.13
CA ALA A 29 -32.71 11.23 -9.05
C ALA A 29 -31.95 9.88 -8.93
N GLY A 30 -32.18 9.11 -7.86
CA GLY A 30 -31.66 7.75 -7.71
C GLY A 30 -32.41 6.71 -8.56
N SER A 31 -33.59 7.05 -9.08
CA SER A 31 -34.49 6.12 -9.79
C SER A 31 -34.68 6.44 -11.27
N SER A 32 -34.20 7.60 -11.74
CA SER A 32 -34.35 8.02 -13.14
C SER A 32 -33.21 8.95 -13.55
N ALA A 33 -32.18 8.40 -14.18
CA ALA A 33 -31.14 9.18 -14.84
C ALA A 33 -30.51 8.39 -15.99
N VAL A 34 -31.27 8.24 -17.08
CA VAL A 34 -30.71 8.27 -18.43
C VAL A 34 -31.56 9.28 -19.20
N GLU A 35 -31.22 10.56 -19.10
CA GLU A 35 -31.57 11.53 -20.12
C GLU A 35 -30.36 12.42 -20.43
N SER A 36 -30.05 12.44 -21.71
CA SER A 36 -28.99 13.18 -22.36
C SER A 36 -29.40 14.64 -22.49
N GLY A 37 -28.72 15.52 -21.75
CA GLY A 37 -28.91 16.96 -21.84
C GLY A 37 -27.56 17.66 -21.80
N GLU A 38 -27.27 18.40 -22.87
CA GLU A 38 -26.06 19.19 -23.12
C GLU A 38 -25.76 20.15 -21.96
N SER A 39 -24.88 19.69 -21.08
CA SER A 39 -24.17 20.50 -20.11
C SER A 39 -22.72 20.09 -20.26
N GLU A 40 -21.98 20.85 -21.08
CA GLU A 40 -20.53 20.74 -21.28
C GLU A 40 -19.80 21.25 -20.03
N VAL A 41 -20.10 20.61 -18.90
CA VAL A 41 -19.27 20.60 -17.71
C VAL A 41 -19.19 19.13 -17.37
N GLU A 42 -18.22 18.44 -17.98
CA GLU A 42 -17.78 17.18 -17.39
C GLU A 42 -17.39 17.51 -15.95
N PRO A 43 -18.02 16.86 -14.94
CA PRO A 43 -17.45 16.87 -13.62
C PRO A 43 -16.08 16.22 -13.80
N HIS A 44 -15.03 17.04 -13.85
CA HIS A 44 -13.70 16.60 -13.48
C HIS A 44 -13.79 16.24 -12.00
N GLU A 45 -14.36 15.07 -11.70
CA GLU A 45 -13.96 14.36 -10.51
C GLU A 45 -12.45 14.25 -10.64
N VAL A 46 -11.75 15.11 -9.89
CA VAL A 46 -10.37 14.86 -9.50
C VAL A 46 -10.38 13.68 -8.54
N ALA A 47 -10.89 12.53 -9.01
CA ALA A 47 -10.57 11.22 -8.52
C ALA A 47 -9.24 10.77 -9.15
N ALA A 48 -8.32 11.71 -9.38
CA ALA A 48 -6.91 11.44 -9.56
C ALA A 48 -6.28 11.16 -8.19
N GLY A 49 -6.88 10.25 -7.43
CA GLY A 49 -6.13 9.55 -6.39
C GLY A 49 -4.96 8.87 -7.09
N PHE A 50 -3.75 8.92 -6.50
CA PHE A 50 -2.57 8.28 -7.06
C PHE A 50 -2.87 6.81 -7.42
N ARG A 51 -3.11 6.56 -8.71
CA ARG A 51 -3.33 5.21 -9.22
C ARG A 51 -1.97 4.61 -9.51
N VAL A 52 -1.59 3.63 -8.71
CA VAL A 52 -0.36 2.87 -8.92
C VAL A 52 -0.56 2.02 -10.17
N ASP A 53 0.33 2.18 -11.16
CA ASP A 53 0.33 1.32 -12.35
C ASP A 53 0.62 -0.14 -11.94
N PRO A 54 -0.27 -1.10 -12.23
CA PRO A 54 -0.08 -2.49 -11.81
C PRO A 54 1.18 -3.12 -12.40
N ARG A 55 1.63 -2.72 -13.59
CA ARG A 55 2.84 -3.29 -14.20
C ARG A 55 4.09 -2.77 -13.50
N ALA A 56 4.16 -1.49 -13.17
CA ALA A 56 5.24 -0.91 -12.37
C ALA A 56 5.30 -1.56 -10.97
N ALA A 57 4.15 -1.71 -10.29
CA ALA A 57 4.10 -2.41 -9.00
C ALA A 57 4.57 -3.87 -9.11
N TRP A 58 4.26 -4.55 -10.22
CA TRP A 58 4.71 -5.92 -10.45
C TRP A 58 6.22 -6.00 -10.65
N HIS A 59 6.80 -5.04 -11.38
CA HIS A 59 8.25 -4.95 -11.54
C HIS A 59 8.95 -4.81 -10.18
N ASP A 60 8.47 -3.90 -9.32
CA ASP A 60 9.03 -3.73 -7.99
C ASP A 60 8.81 -4.95 -7.09
N ALA A 61 7.69 -5.66 -7.25
CA ALA A 61 7.40 -6.91 -6.55
C ALA A 61 8.33 -8.08 -6.89
N ASN A 62 9.07 -7.99 -8.00
CA ASN A 62 10.06 -8.97 -8.42
C ASN A 62 11.50 -8.48 -8.28
N TYR A 63 11.71 -7.29 -7.71
CA TYR A 63 13.00 -6.61 -7.69
C TYR A 63 14.06 -7.26 -6.78
N THR A 64 13.72 -8.25 -5.95
CA THR A 64 14.56 -8.75 -4.86
C THR A 64 15.75 -9.64 -5.26
N GLY A 65 16.35 -9.44 -6.44
CA GLY A 65 17.60 -10.10 -6.81
C GLY A 65 17.49 -11.62 -6.97
N VAL A 66 16.28 -12.15 -7.16
CA VAL A 66 16.07 -13.56 -7.46
C VAL A 66 16.57 -13.81 -8.88
N ASN A 67 17.68 -14.52 -9.01
CA ASN A 67 18.11 -15.12 -10.27
C ASN A 67 16.93 -15.93 -10.83
N GLY A 68 16.32 -15.40 -11.89
CA GLY A 68 15.04 -15.87 -12.41
C GLY A 68 13.94 -14.83 -12.24
N SER A 69 14.16 -13.63 -12.80
CA SER A 69 13.03 -12.78 -13.18
C SER A 69 12.13 -13.61 -14.09
N PRO A 70 10.86 -13.87 -13.74
CA PRO A 70 10.01 -14.62 -14.63
C PRO A 70 9.79 -13.74 -15.87
N PRO A 71 10.03 -14.27 -17.08
CA PRO A 71 10.16 -13.48 -18.31
C PRO A 71 8.88 -12.70 -18.55
N ALA A 72 8.90 -11.37 -18.38
CA ALA A 72 7.74 -10.48 -18.55
C ALA A 72 6.42 -11.13 -18.11
N ALA A 73 6.45 -11.82 -16.97
CA ALA A 73 5.49 -12.86 -16.69
C ALA A 73 4.10 -12.27 -16.55
N GLN A 74 3.14 -12.99 -17.13
CA GLN A 74 1.71 -12.70 -17.05
C GLN A 74 1.36 -12.24 -15.63
N LEU A 75 0.85 -11.01 -15.53
CA LEU A 75 0.41 -10.44 -14.26
C LEU A 75 -0.52 -11.45 -13.56
N PRO A 76 -0.34 -11.69 -12.25
CA PRO A 76 -1.24 -12.56 -11.52
C PRO A 76 -2.70 -12.13 -11.70
N THR A 77 -3.60 -13.09 -11.76
CA THR A 77 -5.03 -12.81 -11.77
C THR A 77 -5.38 -11.93 -10.56
N GLU A 78 -6.18 -10.89 -10.79
CA GLU A 78 -6.58 -9.89 -9.77
C GLU A 78 -5.43 -9.03 -9.21
N TRP A 79 -4.23 -9.06 -9.81
CA TRP A 79 -3.11 -8.21 -9.38
C TRP A 79 -3.46 -6.72 -9.37
N ALA A 80 -4.10 -6.23 -10.43
CA ALA A 80 -4.54 -4.82 -10.49
C ALA A 80 -5.51 -4.45 -9.35
N LEU A 81 -6.39 -5.38 -8.95
CA LEU A 81 -7.31 -5.18 -7.82
C LEU A 81 -6.57 -5.15 -6.48
N LEU A 82 -5.53 -5.96 -6.33
CA LEU A 82 -4.67 -5.95 -5.15
C LEU A 82 -3.88 -4.63 -5.05
N VAL A 83 -3.29 -4.18 -6.16
CA VAL A 83 -2.57 -2.90 -6.25
C VAL A 83 -3.49 -1.71 -5.95
N GLY A 84 -4.75 -1.80 -6.38
CA GLY A 84 -5.79 -0.81 -6.13
C GLY A 84 -6.32 -0.75 -4.70
N GLN A 85 -5.94 -1.65 -3.80
CA GLN A 85 -6.45 -1.65 -2.42
C GLN A 85 -6.11 -0.32 -1.70
N PRO A 86 -7.06 0.22 -0.91
CA PRO A 86 -6.87 1.48 -0.19
C PRO A 86 -5.98 1.33 1.06
N SER A 87 -5.78 0.11 1.56
CA SER A 87 -4.99 -0.13 2.77
C SER A 87 -3.51 0.21 2.56
N SER A 88 -3.01 1.16 3.34
CA SER A 88 -1.59 1.50 3.39
C SER A 88 -0.82 0.49 4.24
N ALA A 89 0.38 0.12 3.81
CA ALA A 89 1.35 -0.58 4.64
C ALA A 89 2.49 0.39 4.95
N PHE A 90 2.90 0.51 6.22
CA PHE A 90 3.89 1.50 6.62
C PHE A 90 5.29 0.91 6.78
N ALA A 91 5.40 -0.25 7.43
CA ALA A 91 6.66 -0.95 7.66
C ALA A 91 6.82 -2.11 6.67
N LEU A 92 7.10 -1.77 5.41
CA LEU A 92 7.08 -2.71 4.29
C LEU A 92 8.51 -3.25 4.01
N PRO A 93 8.78 -4.55 4.23
CA PRO A 93 10.08 -5.12 3.87
C PRO A 93 10.21 -5.29 2.35
N MET A 94 11.44 -5.07 1.86
CA MET A 94 11.88 -5.44 0.52
C MET A 94 11.98 -6.96 0.42
N ALA A 95 10.95 -7.55 -0.16
CA ALA A 95 10.71 -8.98 -0.27
C ALA A 95 9.82 -9.24 -1.48
N ALA A 96 9.87 -10.44 -2.06
CA ALA A 96 9.06 -10.79 -3.22
C ALA A 96 7.56 -10.59 -2.93
N GLY A 97 6.82 -10.15 -3.95
CA GLY A 97 5.38 -9.87 -3.85
C GLY A 97 5.01 -8.54 -3.18
N HIS A 98 5.95 -7.86 -2.51
CA HIS A 98 5.76 -6.51 -1.98
C HIS A 98 6.16 -5.44 -2.97
N PHE A 99 5.50 -4.30 -2.94
CA PHE A 99 5.84 -3.18 -3.80
C PHE A 99 5.78 -1.86 -3.00
N PRO A 100 6.76 -0.96 -3.18
CA PRO A 100 6.91 0.28 -2.42
C PRO A 100 5.66 1.15 -2.36
N GLN A 101 4.89 1.15 -3.45
CA GLN A 101 3.70 1.97 -3.61
C GLN A 101 2.52 1.54 -2.72
N ARG A 102 2.70 0.53 -1.86
CA ARG A 102 1.78 0.25 -0.75
C ARG A 102 1.87 1.26 0.38
N VAL A 103 2.97 2.00 0.49
CA VAL A 103 3.12 3.12 1.44
C VAL A 103 2.45 4.36 0.83
N LYS A 104 1.11 4.39 0.84
CA LYS A 104 0.31 5.43 0.15
C LYS A 104 -0.03 6.61 1.05
N ASP A 105 -0.19 6.36 2.34
CA ASP A 105 -0.39 7.40 3.34
C ASP A 105 0.93 7.74 4.01
N LEU A 106 1.35 9.01 3.90
CA LEU A 106 2.60 9.50 4.48
C LEU A 106 2.39 10.22 5.80
N GLN A 107 1.17 10.63 6.14
CA GLN A 107 0.92 11.44 7.34
C GLN A 107 1.37 10.74 8.63
N PRO A 108 1.06 9.44 8.85
CA PRO A 108 1.51 8.75 10.06
C PRO A 108 3.03 8.64 10.17
N LEU A 109 3.76 8.66 9.04
CA LEU A 109 5.22 8.61 9.03
C LEU A 109 5.85 9.98 9.31
N LEU A 110 5.25 11.05 8.80
CA LEU A 110 5.87 12.38 8.84
C LEU A 110 5.47 13.20 10.06
N THR A 111 4.21 13.13 10.51
CA THR A 111 3.68 14.05 11.54
C THR A 111 3.38 13.37 12.88
N LYS A 112 3.03 12.08 12.88
CA LYS A 112 2.64 11.34 14.08
C LYS A 112 3.31 9.97 14.13
N PHE A 113 4.64 9.96 14.01
CA PHE A 113 5.37 8.72 13.93
C PHE A 113 5.36 7.97 15.27
N ASN A 114 4.48 6.98 15.35
CA ASN A 114 4.46 5.98 16.42
C ASN A 114 4.88 4.62 15.83
N PRO A 115 6.18 4.25 15.90
CA PRO A 115 6.70 3.01 15.34
C PRO A 115 5.91 1.76 15.73
N ALA A 116 5.41 1.72 16.97
CA ALA A 116 4.71 0.54 17.49
C ALA A 116 3.36 0.30 16.79
N GLU A 117 2.63 1.36 16.47
CA GLU A 117 1.31 1.29 15.83
C GLU A 117 1.38 1.04 14.32
N LEU A 118 2.50 1.41 13.69
CA LEU A 118 2.69 1.30 12.25
C LEU A 118 3.27 -0.06 11.79
N ARG A 119 3.65 -0.91 12.75
CA ARG A 119 4.15 -2.26 12.48
C ARG A 119 3.02 -3.23 12.16
N PRO A 120 3.29 -4.27 11.36
CA PRO A 120 2.39 -5.40 11.24
C PRO A 120 2.22 -6.08 12.61
N THR A 121 0.97 -6.44 12.93
CA THR A 121 0.62 -7.15 14.16
C THR A 121 0.45 -8.66 13.94
N GLY A 122 0.37 -9.12 12.69
CA GLY A 122 0.05 -10.51 12.34
C GLY A 122 -1.40 -10.93 12.59
N THR A 123 -2.21 -10.05 13.17
CA THR A 123 -3.64 -10.30 13.48
C THR A 123 -4.57 -9.97 12.32
N GLN A 124 -4.03 -9.46 11.21
CA GLN A 124 -4.78 -9.18 10.00
C GLN A 124 -5.21 -10.51 9.38
N GLY A 125 -6.52 -10.78 9.39
CA GLY A 125 -7.07 -11.97 8.76
C GLY A 125 -6.80 -12.00 7.25
N ALA A 126 -6.74 -13.20 6.68
CA ALA A 126 -6.54 -13.35 5.24
C ALA A 126 -7.66 -12.65 4.46
N LEU A 127 -7.29 -11.90 3.42
CA LEU A 127 -8.24 -11.18 2.55
C LEU A 127 -9.10 -12.20 1.79
N PRO A 128 -10.40 -12.36 2.05
CA PRO A 128 -11.18 -13.48 1.49
C PRO A 128 -11.52 -13.31 0.00
N ALA A 129 -11.59 -12.06 -0.48
CA ALA A 129 -11.55 -11.76 -1.92
C ALA A 129 -10.21 -12.25 -2.51
N PHE A 130 -10.03 -12.32 -3.83
CA PHE A 130 -8.82 -12.86 -4.50
C PHE A 130 -8.75 -14.38 -4.69
N ALA A 131 -9.84 -14.99 -5.17
CA ALA A 131 -9.85 -16.42 -5.49
C ALA A 131 -8.95 -16.73 -6.71
N GLY A 132 -8.96 -15.87 -7.73
CA GLY A 132 -8.12 -16.03 -8.92
C GLY A 132 -6.63 -15.93 -8.59
N MET A 133 -6.25 -15.03 -7.69
CA MET A 133 -4.87 -14.93 -7.21
C MET A 133 -4.43 -16.17 -6.45
N ARG A 134 -5.30 -16.76 -5.61
CA ARG A 134 -5.01 -18.04 -4.93
C ARG A 134 -4.82 -19.18 -5.91
N THR A 135 -5.64 -19.26 -6.95
CA THR A 135 -5.44 -20.22 -8.04
C THR A 135 -4.10 -20.00 -8.73
N TRP A 136 -3.73 -18.74 -8.98
CA TRP A 136 -2.41 -18.40 -9.55
C TRP A 136 -1.27 -18.85 -8.64
N ILE A 137 -1.34 -18.58 -7.33
CA ILE A 137 -0.36 -19.01 -6.33
C ILE A 137 -0.21 -20.53 -6.33
N ALA A 138 -1.32 -21.27 -6.29
CA ALA A 138 -1.31 -22.73 -6.31
C ALA A 138 -0.67 -23.30 -7.58
N LYS A 139 -0.95 -22.68 -8.75
CA LYS A 139 -0.39 -23.09 -10.04
C LYS A 139 1.11 -22.80 -10.16
N ASN A 140 1.56 -21.66 -9.65
CA ASN A 140 2.94 -21.17 -9.85
C ASN A 140 3.85 -21.44 -8.65
N GLY A 141 3.34 -21.96 -7.53
CA GLY A 141 4.10 -22.16 -6.30
C GLY A 141 5.32 -23.08 -6.44
N LYS A 142 5.31 -24.00 -7.42
CA LYS A 142 6.47 -24.86 -7.71
C LYS A 142 7.53 -24.20 -8.59
N THR A 143 7.10 -23.37 -9.54
CA THR A 143 7.99 -22.74 -10.55
C THR A 143 8.53 -21.40 -10.08
N SER A 144 7.80 -20.72 -9.20
CA SER A 144 8.15 -19.39 -8.68
C SER A 144 7.78 -19.29 -7.19
N PRO A 145 8.39 -20.13 -6.33
CA PRO A 145 8.00 -20.27 -4.92
C PRO A 145 8.11 -18.97 -4.13
N LEU A 146 9.15 -18.16 -4.36
CA LEU A 146 9.35 -16.90 -3.62
C LEU A 146 8.25 -15.88 -3.93
N VAL A 147 7.92 -15.68 -5.20
CA VAL A 147 6.87 -14.74 -5.63
C VAL A 147 5.49 -15.24 -5.19
N ALA A 148 5.21 -16.53 -5.35
CA ALA A 148 3.97 -17.14 -4.89
C ALA A 148 3.80 -17.02 -3.37
N ALA A 149 4.87 -17.23 -2.59
CA ALA A 149 4.87 -17.02 -1.15
C ALA A 149 4.66 -15.54 -0.79
N GLY A 150 5.33 -14.63 -1.51
CA GLY A 150 5.16 -13.18 -1.35
C GLY A 150 3.72 -12.70 -1.56
N LEU A 151 3.05 -13.22 -2.59
CA LEU A 151 1.64 -12.95 -2.85
C LEU A 151 0.74 -13.56 -1.77
N ALA A 152 0.95 -14.83 -1.39
CA ALA A 152 0.19 -15.47 -0.31
C ALA A 152 0.30 -14.65 1.00
N ARG A 153 1.51 -14.20 1.31
CA ARG A 153 1.82 -13.35 2.46
C ARG A 153 1.12 -11.99 2.38
N THR A 154 1.08 -11.38 1.20
CA THR A 154 0.36 -10.12 0.95
C THR A 154 -1.16 -10.27 1.12
N LEU A 155 -1.70 -11.46 0.81
CA LEU A 155 -3.11 -11.80 1.06
C LEU A 155 -3.40 -12.19 2.52
N GLY A 156 -2.40 -12.22 3.40
CA GLY A 156 -2.53 -12.67 4.79
C GLY A 156 -2.61 -14.19 4.96
N ASP A 157 -2.40 -14.97 3.90
CA ASP A 157 -2.29 -16.43 3.97
C ASP A 157 -0.86 -16.85 4.31
N PHE A 158 -0.53 -16.65 5.59
CA PHE A 158 0.81 -16.88 6.10
C PHE A 158 1.21 -18.36 6.14
N ASP A 159 0.26 -19.29 6.20
CA ASP A 159 0.55 -20.72 6.25
C ASP A 159 0.87 -21.27 4.87
N THR A 160 0.15 -20.83 3.83
CA THR A 160 0.54 -21.12 2.45
C THR A 160 1.91 -20.52 2.14
N ALA A 161 2.16 -19.27 2.55
CA ALA A 161 3.48 -18.66 2.38
C ALA A 161 4.59 -19.48 3.06
N ALA A 162 4.40 -19.90 4.32
CA ALA A 162 5.37 -20.73 5.04
C ALA A 162 5.67 -22.05 4.32
N LYS A 163 4.62 -22.75 3.86
CA LYS A 163 4.74 -24.02 3.12
C LYS A 163 5.52 -23.86 1.82
N LEU A 164 5.32 -22.77 1.10
CA LEU A 164 6.04 -22.49 -0.16
C LEU A 164 7.51 -22.13 0.07
N LEU A 165 7.84 -21.52 1.19
CA LEU A 165 9.22 -21.17 1.54
C LEU A 165 10.01 -22.33 2.17
N ASP A 166 9.32 -23.37 2.63
CA ASP A 166 9.97 -24.53 3.21
C ASP A 166 10.79 -25.29 2.16
N GLY A 167 12.03 -25.62 2.50
CA GLY A 167 12.99 -26.23 1.56
C GLY A 167 13.41 -25.38 0.34
N THR A 168 12.87 -24.17 0.15
CA THR A 168 13.25 -23.29 -0.96
C THR A 168 14.62 -22.65 -0.72
N THR A 169 15.58 -22.90 -1.61
CA THR A 169 16.92 -22.29 -1.57
C THR A 169 16.85 -20.78 -1.77
N GLY A 170 17.61 -20.00 -0.99
CA GLY A 170 17.63 -18.54 -1.12
C GLY A 170 16.40 -17.85 -0.52
N ALA A 171 15.57 -18.57 0.24
CA ALA A 171 14.33 -18.06 0.83
C ALA A 171 14.55 -17.33 2.17
N GLU A 172 15.78 -17.12 2.62
CA GLU A 172 16.10 -16.58 3.94
C GLU A 172 15.46 -15.21 4.16
N ASN A 173 15.61 -14.30 3.18
CA ASN A 173 15.00 -12.96 3.24
C ASN A 173 13.46 -13.04 3.30
N GLU A 174 12.86 -13.94 2.52
CA GLU A 174 11.41 -14.13 2.48
C GLU A 174 10.86 -14.71 3.79
N LYS A 175 11.61 -15.63 4.42
CA LYS A 175 11.26 -16.20 5.74
C LYS A 175 11.30 -15.11 6.82
N ALA A 176 12.30 -14.23 6.82
CA ALA A 176 12.34 -13.09 7.73
C ALA A 176 11.20 -12.10 7.47
N ALA A 177 10.89 -11.82 6.20
CA ALA A 177 9.76 -10.96 5.84
C ALA A 177 8.39 -11.57 6.24
N LEU A 178 8.27 -12.90 6.24
CA LEU A 178 7.12 -13.63 6.78
C LEU A 178 7.01 -13.49 8.31
N LEU A 179 8.12 -13.63 9.04
CA LEU A 179 8.14 -13.37 10.48
C LEU A 179 7.70 -11.93 10.79
N TRP A 180 8.20 -10.97 10.01
CA TRP A 180 7.84 -9.56 10.15
C TRP A 180 6.34 -9.37 10.03
N GLN A 181 5.71 -9.89 8.97
CA GLN A 181 4.27 -9.72 8.76
C GLN A 181 3.38 -10.51 9.73
N ARG A 182 3.89 -11.60 10.30
CA ARG A 182 3.25 -12.30 11.43
C ARG A 182 3.34 -11.51 12.75
N GLY A 183 3.89 -10.30 12.75
CA GLY A 183 4.07 -9.47 13.94
C GLY A 183 5.28 -9.84 14.80
N LYS A 184 6.05 -10.84 14.39
CA LYS A 184 7.27 -11.31 15.08
C LYS A 184 8.48 -10.45 14.70
N CYS A 185 8.33 -9.14 14.91
CA CYS A 185 9.25 -8.13 14.37
C CYS A 185 10.70 -8.27 14.91
N ALA A 186 10.87 -8.62 16.19
CA ALA A 186 12.19 -8.84 16.77
C ALA A 186 12.88 -10.10 16.23
N GLU A 187 12.12 -11.20 16.05
CA GLU A 187 12.63 -12.44 15.43
C GLU A 187 13.05 -12.18 13.97
N ALA A 188 12.24 -11.41 13.23
CA ALA A 188 12.55 -11.02 11.85
C ALA A 188 13.83 -10.17 11.75
N LEU A 189 14.00 -9.18 12.64
CA LEU A 189 15.23 -8.39 12.73
C LEU A 189 16.45 -9.28 12.98
N ALA A 190 16.38 -10.17 13.96
CA ALA A 190 17.48 -11.09 14.27
C ALA A 190 17.83 -11.98 13.07
N ALA A 191 16.82 -12.45 12.33
CA ALA A 191 17.02 -13.22 11.11
C ALA A 191 17.74 -12.39 10.02
N TRP A 192 17.30 -11.15 9.76
CA TRP A 192 17.98 -10.27 8.81
C TRP A 192 19.40 -9.91 9.24
N ASP A 193 19.65 -9.71 10.53
CA ASP A 193 20.98 -9.42 11.07
C ASP A 193 21.98 -10.57 10.86
N ALA A 194 21.50 -11.82 10.83
CA ALA A 194 22.34 -12.99 10.56
C ALA A 194 22.67 -13.19 9.07
N MET A 195 21.99 -12.50 8.15
CA MET A 195 22.19 -12.67 6.71
C MET A 195 23.45 -11.95 6.19
N PRO A 196 24.03 -12.38 5.06
CA PRO A 196 25.03 -11.59 4.35
C PRO A 196 24.49 -10.23 3.91
N GLU A 197 25.37 -9.23 3.80
CA GLU A 197 24.96 -7.90 3.34
C GLU A 197 24.53 -7.93 1.88
N SER A 198 23.37 -7.31 1.61
CA SER A 198 22.86 -7.01 0.27
C SER A 198 21.98 -5.77 0.35
N ALA A 199 21.66 -5.13 -0.78
CA ALA A 199 20.79 -3.95 -0.80
C ALA A 199 19.45 -4.20 -0.08
N ALA A 200 18.82 -5.36 -0.33
CA ALA A 200 17.58 -5.76 0.31
C ALA A 200 17.73 -6.00 1.82
N VAL A 201 18.83 -6.64 2.24
CA VAL A 201 19.09 -6.90 3.66
C VAL A 201 19.38 -5.59 4.40
N GLN A 202 20.17 -4.67 3.84
CA GLN A 202 20.43 -3.35 4.45
C GLN A 202 19.14 -2.55 4.60
N PHE A 203 18.32 -2.52 3.54
CA PHE A 203 17.00 -1.89 3.58
C PHE A 203 16.13 -2.49 4.69
N ASN A 204 16.01 -3.82 4.75
CA ASN A 204 15.16 -4.50 5.71
C ASN A 204 15.64 -4.32 7.16
N ARG A 205 16.95 -4.36 7.39
CA ARG A 205 17.55 -4.07 8.70
C ARG A 205 17.29 -2.65 9.16
N GLY A 206 17.46 -1.68 8.27
CA GLY A 206 17.22 -0.26 8.55
C GLY A 206 15.74 0.02 8.83
N MET A 207 14.86 -0.48 7.98
CA MET A 207 13.40 -0.41 8.17
C MET A 207 13.00 -1.05 9.50
N ALA A 208 13.47 -2.27 9.79
CA ALA A 208 13.10 -2.97 11.00
C ALA A 208 13.52 -2.21 12.27
N ARG A 209 14.76 -1.70 12.30
CA ARG A 209 15.26 -0.86 13.41
C ARG A 209 14.46 0.42 13.58
N LEU A 210 14.14 1.11 12.48
CA LEU A 210 13.30 2.32 12.50
C LEU A 210 11.95 2.03 13.16
N PHE A 211 11.26 0.98 12.71
CA PHE A 211 9.94 0.62 13.23
C PHE A 211 9.98 -0.08 14.61
N LEU A 212 11.15 -0.51 15.07
CA LEU A 212 11.38 -0.97 16.45
C LEU A 212 11.80 0.16 17.40
N GLY A 213 11.90 1.41 16.91
CA GLY A 213 12.29 2.57 17.70
C GLY A 213 13.80 2.73 17.88
N GLN A 214 14.62 1.90 17.23
CA GLN A 214 16.08 1.97 17.23
C GLN A 214 16.56 2.93 16.13
N ILE A 215 16.13 4.20 16.20
CA ILE A 215 16.27 5.16 15.10
C ILE A 215 17.74 5.47 14.77
N ALA A 216 18.59 5.61 15.80
CA ALA A 216 20.02 5.85 15.62
C ALA A 216 20.71 4.76 14.79
N ASP A 217 20.33 3.50 15.01
CA ASP A 217 20.89 2.35 14.29
C ASP A 217 20.30 2.20 12.88
N ALA A 218 19.09 2.72 12.65
CA ALA A 218 18.40 2.63 11.36
C ALA A 218 19.05 3.49 10.27
N ARG A 219 19.45 4.73 10.62
CA ARG A 219 19.98 5.73 9.68
C ARG A 219 21.13 5.22 8.80
N PRO A 220 22.25 4.69 9.36
CA PRO A 220 23.37 4.24 8.53
C PRO A 220 23.01 3.08 7.59
N LEU A 221 22.07 2.21 7.99
CA LEU A 221 21.62 1.08 7.18
C LEU A 221 20.71 1.54 6.03
N LEU A 222 19.80 2.49 6.30
CA LEU A 222 18.95 3.08 5.28
C LEU A 222 19.76 3.90 4.27
N GLN A 223 20.80 4.61 4.72
CA GLN A 223 21.74 5.30 3.81
C GLN A 223 22.44 4.30 2.88
N LYS A 224 23.00 3.21 3.43
CA LYS A 224 23.61 2.14 2.62
C LYS A 224 22.62 1.55 1.59
N ALA A 225 21.35 1.41 1.97
CA ALA A 225 20.32 0.95 1.06
C ALA A 225 20.03 1.96 -0.06
N VAL A 226 19.93 3.25 0.26
CA VAL A 226 19.78 4.33 -0.74
C VAL A 226 20.94 4.32 -1.74
N ASP A 227 22.17 4.16 -1.26
CA ASP A 227 23.37 4.15 -2.09
C ASP A 227 23.44 2.91 -3.01
N ALA A 228 22.88 1.78 -2.57
CA ALA A 228 22.95 0.50 -3.29
C ALA A 228 21.76 0.24 -4.23
N ILE A 229 20.59 0.83 -3.99
CA ILE A 229 19.39 0.61 -4.80
C ILE A 229 19.35 1.65 -5.93
N PRO A 230 19.30 1.22 -7.22
CA PRO A 230 19.06 2.09 -8.36
C PRO A 230 17.94 3.12 -8.16
N GLU A 231 18.23 4.39 -8.48
CA GLU A 231 17.28 5.51 -8.36
C GLU A 231 15.99 5.32 -9.17
N THR A 232 16.04 4.49 -10.22
CA THR A 232 14.89 4.16 -11.06
C THR A 232 13.92 3.18 -10.41
N SER A 233 14.29 2.53 -9.30
CA SER A 233 13.43 1.60 -8.57
C SER A 233 12.54 2.34 -7.57
N GLY A 234 11.27 1.95 -7.46
CA GLY A 234 10.39 2.48 -6.40
C GLY A 234 10.94 2.19 -4.99
N TRP A 235 11.77 1.15 -4.86
CA TRP A 235 12.39 0.82 -3.58
C TRP A 235 13.44 1.83 -3.14
N HIS A 236 14.14 2.47 -4.08
CA HIS A 236 15.05 3.57 -3.76
C HIS A 236 14.25 4.74 -3.16
N THR A 237 13.11 5.08 -3.74
CA THR A 237 12.23 6.12 -3.21
C THR A 237 11.75 5.80 -1.80
N LEU A 238 11.37 4.54 -1.53
CA LEU A 238 10.97 4.13 -0.19
C LEU A 238 12.14 4.12 0.80
N ALA A 239 13.34 3.73 0.38
CA ALA A 239 14.55 3.80 1.21
C ALA A 239 14.83 5.25 1.63
N ARG A 240 14.74 6.20 0.69
CA ARG A 240 14.87 7.63 0.96
C ARG A 240 13.77 8.15 1.89
N LEU A 241 12.53 7.70 1.72
CA LEU A 241 11.43 8.07 2.62
C LEU A 241 11.73 7.61 4.05
N TYR A 242 12.10 6.34 4.25
CA TYR A 242 12.43 5.84 5.59
C TYR A 242 13.65 6.52 6.19
N LEU A 243 14.68 6.82 5.39
CA LEU A 243 15.82 7.60 5.85
C LEU A 243 15.37 8.99 6.35
N ALA A 244 14.55 9.70 5.58
CA ALA A 244 14.01 10.99 5.97
C ALA A 244 13.16 10.91 7.25
N VAL A 245 12.34 9.86 7.41
CA VAL A 245 11.60 9.62 8.66
C VAL A 245 12.56 9.43 9.84
N ALA A 246 13.63 8.65 9.66
CA ALA A 246 14.65 8.46 10.69
C ALA A 246 15.39 9.76 11.04
N GLU A 247 15.54 10.70 10.10
CA GLU A 247 16.16 12.01 10.32
C GLU A 247 15.22 13.01 11.01
N ILE A 248 13.92 12.96 10.70
CA ILE A 248 12.92 13.84 11.31
C ILE A 248 12.70 13.48 12.79
N HIS A 249 12.71 12.18 13.12
CA HIS A 249 12.32 11.68 14.44
C HIS A 249 13.47 11.14 15.30
N GLY A 250 14.70 11.14 14.79
CA GLY A 250 15.91 10.64 15.48
C GLY A 250 16.95 11.70 15.77
#